data_AF-A0A966YTX9-F1
#
_entry.id   AF-A0A966YTX9-F1
#
_cell.length_a   1.000
_cell.length_b   1.000
_cell.length_c   1.000
_cell.angle_alpha   90.00
_cell.angle_beta   90.00
_cell.angle_gamma   90.00
#
_symmetry.space_group_name_H-M   'P 1'
#
loop_
_entity.id
_entity.type
_entity.pdbx_description
1 polymer ?
#
loop_
_entity_poly.entity_id
_entity_poly.type
_entity_poly.pdbx_seq_one_letter_code
_entity_poly.pdbx_strand_id
1 'polypeptide(L)'
;MANKKASPVEWRSECPISSGLDILGDKWSLLIVRDLITYGTRTYSEFSESPERISTNILADRLKLLTALGIIERVDADRSARNNAFQLTK
;
A
#
# COMPACT_ATOMS: atom_id res chain seq x y z
N MET A 1 11.58 26.50 -9.24
CA MET A 1 10.30 25.97 -9.73
C MET A 1 10.02 24.67 -8.99
N ALA A 2 9.28 24.72 -7.88
CA ALA A 2 9.00 23.55 -7.05
C ALA A 2 7.83 22.76 -7.67
N ASN A 3 8.13 21.56 -8.14
CA ASN A 3 7.17 20.65 -8.75
C ASN A 3 6.21 20.16 -7.66
N LYS A 4 5.00 20.75 -7.56
CA LYS A 4 3.92 20.24 -6.71
C LYS A 4 3.50 18.89 -7.28
N LYS A 5 4.04 17.78 -6.74
CA LYS A 5 3.45 16.46 -6.97
C LYS A 5 2.01 16.52 -6.43
N ALA A 6 1.03 16.33 -7.31
CA ALA A 6 -0.36 16.19 -6.91
C ALA A 6 -0.47 15.03 -5.91
N SER A 7 -1.07 15.27 -4.75
CA SER A 7 -1.32 14.21 -3.78
C SER A 7 -2.30 13.20 -4.39
N PRO A 8 -2.01 11.89 -4.32
CA PRO A 8 -2.90 10.85 -4.85
C PRO A 8 -4.21 10.69 -4.06
N VAL A 9 -4.39 11.49 -2.99
CA VAL A 9 -5.53 11.49 -2.09
C VAL A 9 -6.23 12.84 -2.18
N GLU A 10 -7.55 12.81 -2.35
CA GLU A 10 -8.41 13.99 -2.26
C GLU A 10 -8.70 14.26 -0.78
N TRP A 11 -8.04 15.27 -0.21
CA TRP A 11 -8.17 15.59 1.21
C TRP A 11 -9.49 16.29 1.47
N ARG A 12 -10.36 15.69 2.29
CA ARG A 12 -11.65 16.30 2.66
C ARG A 12 -11.51 17.42 3.69
N SER A 13 -10.38 17.54 4.37
CA SER A 13 -10.15 18.52 5.44
C SER A 13 -8.65 18.78 5.65
N GLU A 14 -8.30 19.98 6.14
CA GLU A 14 -6.92 20.35 6.53
C GLU A 14 -6.49 19.72 7.86
N CYS A 15 -7.39 18.97 8.51
CA CYS A 15 -7.11 18.27 9.76
C CYS A 15 -6.25 17.03 9.50
N PRO A 16 -5.05 16.93 10.10
CA PRO A 16 -4.13 15.81 9.88
C PRO A 16 -4.71 14.46 10.30
N ILE A 17 -5.67 14.45 11.23
CA ILE A 17 -6.38 13.25 11.68
C ILE A 17 -7.34 12.75 10.60
N SER A 18 -8.09 13.64 9.96
CA SER A 18 -8.98 13.28 8.85
C SER A 18 -8.17 12.78 7.66
N SER A 19 -7.07 13.45 7.34
CA SER A 19 -6.14 13.03 6.30
C SER A 19 -5.55 11.64 6.56
N GLY A 20 -5.15 11.36 7.81
CA GLY A 20 -4.70 10.03 8.22
C GLY A 20 -5.79 8.96 8.05
N LEU A 21 -7.04 9.30 8.37
CA LEU A 21 -8.18 8.41 8.20
C LEU A 21 -8.58 8.23 6.72
N ASP A 22 -8.37 9.22 5.85
CA ASP A 22 -8.63 9.06 4.42
C ASP A 22 -7.63 8.07 3.76
N ILE A 23 -6.44 7.90 4.36
CA ILE A 23 -5.41 6.96 3.91
C ILE A 23 -5.54 5.59 4.59
N LEU A 24 -5.59 5.57 5.93
CA LEU A 24 -5.57 4.36 6.73
C LEU A 24 -6.97 3.89 7.13
N GLY A 25 -8.01 4.69 6.91
CA GLY A 25 -9.39 4.32 7.27
C GLY A 25 -10.05 3.42 6.23
N ASP A 26 -9.42 3.18 5.08
CA ASP A 26 -9.91 2.15 4.16
C ASP A 26 -9.51 0.76 4.65
N LYS A 27 -10.50 -0.15 4.75
CA LYS A 27 -10.33 -1.52 5.25
C LYS A 27 -9.12 -2.23 4.61
N TRP A 28 -8.89 -2.03 3.32
CA TRP A 28 -7.91 -2.79 2.56
C TRP A 28 -6.48 -2.32 2.81
N SER A 29 -6.24 -1.01 2.94
CA SER A 29 -4.93 -0.49 3.33
C SER A 29 -4.48 -1.04 4.69
N LEU A 30 -5.38 -1.12 5.67
CA LEU A 30 -5.06 -1.71 6.97
C LEU A 30 -4.71 -3.19 6.88
N LEU A 31 -5.42 -3.96 6.05
CA LEU A 31 -5.13 -5.38 5.85
C LEU A 31 -3.76 -5.58 5.20
N ILE A 32 -3.41 -4.78 4.20
CA ILE A 32 -2.10 -4.83 3.54
C ILE A 32 -1.00 -4.50 4.55
N VAL A 33 -1.14 -3.41 5.31
CA VAL A 33 -0.16 -3.01 6.33
C VAL A 33 -0.04 -4.08 7.42
N ARG A 34 -1.16 -4.60 7.94
CA ARG A 34 -1.18 -5.69 8.92
C ARG A 34 -0.42 -6.91 8.42
N ASP A 35 -0.67 -7.33 7.18
CA ASP A 35 -0.04 -8.51 6.60
C ASP A 35 1.48 -8.29 6.46
N LEU A 36 1.91 -7.09 6.07
CA LEU A 36 3.34 -6.76 6.01
C LEU A 36 4.00 -6.69 7.40
N ILE A 37 3.31 -6.20 8.43
CA ILE A 37 3.83 -6.20 9.81
C ILE A 37 3.93 -7.63 10.34
N THR A 38 2.92 -8.46 10.07
CA THR A 38 2.81 -9.81 10.65
C THR A 38 3.72 -10.81 9.96
N TYR A 39 3.87 -10.69 8.65
CA TYR A 39 4.53 -11.69 7.81
C TYR A 39 5.78 -11.16 7.09
N GLY A 40 6.07 -9.86 7.18
CA GLY A 40 7.20 -9.24 6.48
C GLY A 40 6.92 -9.02 5.00
N THR A 41 7.95 -9.18 4.18
CA THR A 41 7.90 -8.97 2.73
C THR A 41 6.90 -9.94 2.07
N ARG A 42 5.95 -9.40 1.30
CA ARG A 42 4.89 -10.17 0.63
C ARG A 42 4.69 -9.77 -0.82
N THR A 43 4.33 -10.72 -1.66
CA THR A 43 4.03 -10.53 -3.08
C THR A 43 2.57 -10.19 -3.33
N TYR A 44 2.29 -9.64 -4.51
CA TYR A 44 0.91 -9.39 -4.96
C TYR A 44 0.02 -10.64 -4.86
N SER A 45 0.53 -11.80 -5.25
CA SER A 45 -0.22 -13.07 -5.21
C SER A 45 -0.57 -13.45 -3.79
N GLU A 46 0.35 -13.31 -2.84
CA GLU A 46 0.10 -13.64 -1.42
C GLU A 46 -0.98 -12.74 -0.79
N PHE A 47 -1.04 -11.46 -1.17
CA PHE A 47 -2.14 -10.60 -0.75
C PHE A 47 -3.49 -11.01 -1.37
N SER A 48 -3.49 -11.46 -2.63
CA SER A 48 -4.69 -11.93 -3.31
C SER A 48 -5.20 -13.28 -2.76
N GLU A 49 -4.29 -14.11 -2.23
CA GLU A 49 -4.60 -15.40 -1.60
C GLU A 49 -4.98 -15.28 -0.11
N SER A 50 -4.82 -14.08 0.48
CA SER A 50 -5.20 -13.78 1.86
C SER A 50 -6.68 -14.11 2.11
N PRO A 51 -7.05 -14.65 3.29
CA PRO A 51 -8.41 -15.11 3.59
C PRO A 51 -9.49 -14.03 3.45
N GLU A 52 -9.11 -12.75 3.48
CA GLU A 52 -9.99 -11.60 3.31
C GLU A 52 -10.45 -11.38 1.86
N ARG A 53 -9.85 -12.07 0.88
CA ARG A 53 -10.19 -12.05 -0.55
C ARG A 53 -10.34 -10.64 -1.12
N ILE A 54 -9.27 -9.86 -1.08
CA ILE A 54 -9.23 -8.52 -1.70
C ILE A 54 -9.37 -8.68 -3.22
N SER A 55 -10.30 -7.93 -3.82
CA SER A 55 -10.38 -7.88 -5.29
C SER A 55 -9.10 -7.30 -5.88
N THR A 56 -8.62 -7.86 -7.00
CA THR A 56 -7.36 -7.48 -7.64
C THR A 56 -7.27 -6.00 -8.00
N ASN A 57 -8.37 -5.40 -8.46
CA ASN A 57 -8.41 -3.98 -8.79
C ASN A 57 -8.17 -3.10 -7.55
N ILE A 58 -8.85 -3.42 -6.44
CA ILE A 58 -8.68 -2.68 -5.18
C ILE A 58 -7.28 -2.89 -4.62
N LEU A 59 -6.78 -4.12 -4.64
CA LEU A 59 -5.42 -4.43 -4.19
C LEU A 59 -4.38 -3.62 -4.99
N ALA A 60 -4.50 -3.59 -6.32
CA ALA A 60 -3.59 -2.84 -7.18
C ALA A 60 -3.62 -1.33 -6.90
N ASP A 61 -4.83 -0.76 -6.76
CA ASP A 61 -5.00 0.66 -6.43
C ASP A 61 -4.41 1.00 -5.06
N ARG A 62 -4.62 0.15 -4.06
CA ARG A 62 -4.09 0.37 -2.70
C ARG A 62 -2.59 0.19 -2.62
N LEU A 63 -2.01 -0.83 -3.25
CA LEU A 63 -0.56 -0.95 -3.32
C LEU A 63 0.06 0.26 -4.01
N LYS A 64 -0.54 0.75 -5.10
CA LYS A 64 -0.07 1.96 -5.79
C LYS A 64 -0.16 3.20 -4.89
N LEU A 65 -1.26 3.35 -4.14
CA LEU A 65 -1.46 4.45 -3.20
C LEU A 65 -0.44 4.41 -2.07
N LEU A 66 -0.30 3.27 -1.39
CA LEU A 66 0.62 3.10 -0.27
C LEU A 66 2.08 3.27 -0.70
N THR A 67 2.44 2.84 -1.91
CA THR A 67 3.76 3.11 -2.49
C THR A 67 3.96 4.59 -2.79
N ALA A 68 2.95 5.27 -3.35
CA ALA A 68 3.03 6.71 -3.62
C ALA A 68 3.15 7.56 -2.34
N LEU A 69 2.57 7.08 -1.24
CA LEU A 69 2.67 7.69 0.09
C LEU A 69 3.96 7.31 0.82
N GLY A 70 4.77 6.40 0.28
CA GLY A 70 6.02 5.93 0.90
C GLY A 70 5.80 5.07 2.14
N ILE A 71 4.61 4.49 2.33
CA ILE A 71 4.30 3.59 3.45
C ILE A 71 4.87 2.18 3.17
N ILE A 72 4.79 1.76 1.90
CA ILE A 72 5.36 0.50 1.43
C ILE A 72 6.29 0.78 0.25
N GLU A 73 7.26 -0.10 0.05
CA GLU A 73 8.15 -0.07 -1.11
C GLU A 73 8.14 -1.41 -1.84
N ARG A 74 8.40 -1.34 -3.16
CA ARG A 74 8.58 -2.54 -3.99
C ARG A 74 10.02 -3.02 -3.87
N VAL A 75 10.17 -4.31 -3.64
CA VAL A 75 11.48 -4.97 -3.58
C VAL A 75 11.57 -6.11 -4.57
N ASP A 76 12.74 -6.22 -5.19
CA ASP A 76 13.11 -7.39 -5.96
C ASP A 76 13.53 -8.49 -4.98
N ALA A 77 12.61 -9.40 -4.69
CA ALA A 77 12.98 -10.61 -3.94
C ALA A 77 13.97 -11.44 -4.78
N ASP A 78 15.08 -11.85 -4.16
CA ASP A 78 16.28 -12.41 -4.79
C ASP A 78 16.01 -13.40 -5.96
N ARG A 79 16.70 -13.12 -7.07
CA ARG A 79 17.15 -14.01 -8.17
C ARG A 79 16.22 -15.11 -8.73
N SER A 80 14.90 -15.01 -8.58
CA SER A 80 13.96 -15.75 -9.42
C SER A 80 12.94 -14.76 -9.99
N ALA A 81 13.24 -14.31 -11.21
CA ALA A 81 12.51 -13.28 -11.93
C ALA A 81 10.99 -13.53 -11.92
N ARG A 82 10.24 -12.71 -11.17
CA ARG A 82 8.85 -12.22 -11.45
C ARG A 82 8.08 -11.72 -10.23
N ASN A 83 8.58 -11.89 -9.03
CA ASN A 83 7.77 -11.58 -7.86
C ASN A 83 7.95 -10.13 -7.43
N ASN A 84 7.04 -9.26 -7.91
CA ASN A 84 6.80 -7.92 -7.37
C ASN A 84 6.42 -8.05 -5.88
N ALA A 85 7.43 -8.03 -5.01
CA ALA A 85 7.26 -8.08 -3.58
C ALA A 85 7.19 -6.67 -2.99
N PHE A 86 6.53 -6.56 -1.85
CA PHE A 86 6.29 -5.32 -1.14
C PHE A 86 6.75 -5.49 0.30
N GLN A 87 7.36 -4.45 0.87
CA GLN A 87 7.71 -4.38 2.28
C GLN A 87 7.36 -3.00 2.85
N LEU A 88 7.31 -2.88 4.17
CA LEU A 88 7.16 -1.58 4.82
C LEU A 88 8.43 -0.77 4.66
N THR A 89 8.27 0.52 4.38
CA THR A 89 9.37 1.47 4.40
C THR A 89 9.93 1.60 5.82
N LYS A 90 11.26 1.74 5.94
CA LYS A 90 11.95 1.93 7.22
C LYS A 90 11.80 3.33 7.79
#